data_AF-A0A3B5M4G6-F1
#
_entry.id   AF-A0A3B5M4G6-F1
#
_cell.length_a   1.000
_cell.length_b   1.000
_cell.length_c   1.000
_cell.angle_alpha   90.00
_cell.angle_beta   90.00
_cell.angle_gamma   90.00
#
_symmetry.space_group_name_H-M   'P 1'
#
loop_
_entity.id
_entity.type
_entity.pdbx_description
1 polymer ?
#
loop_
_entity_poly.entity_id
_entity_poly.type
_entity_poly.pdbx_seq_one_letter_code
_entity_poly.pdbx_strand_id
1 'polypeptide(L)'
;LALVKLLLPLEYLAVFALCAKDPVKERRAHARQCLLKNISVRREYIKQNPLAQEKLVSLLPEYVVPFMIHLLAHDPDFTKPHEYEQLKDIKECLWFMLEVLMTKNENNSHAFLRKMVENIKQTKDAQCPEDAKANEKLYIVCDVALFVIANKSTACHLDCQKEPVLSSKFFLVQDKYNDSLT
;
A
#
# COMPACT_ATOMS: atom_id res chain seq x y z
N LEU A 1 -3.05 17.97 -13.78
CA LEU A 1 -2.01 17.68 -14.81
C LEU A 1 -0.74 17.03 -14.22
N ALA A 2 -0.23 17.43 -13.06
CA ALA A 2 1.03 16.90 -12.49
C ALA A 2 1.07 15.38 -12.26
N LEU A 3 -0.02 14.78 -11.76
CA LEU A 3 -0.14 13.33 -11.53
C LEU A 3 0.18 12.52 -12.80
N VAL A 4 -0.39 12.92 -13.94
CA VAL A 4 -0.26 12.23 -15.24
C VAL A 4 1.12 12.46 -15.88
N LYS A 5 1.82 13.54 -15.50
CA LYS A 5 3.17 13.85 -16.00
C LYS A 5 4.29 13.10 -15.25
N LEU A 6 3.94 12.18 -14.33
CA LEU A 6 4.90 11.46 -13.48
C LEU A 6 5.78 12.37 -12.60
N LEU A 7 5.32 13.59 -12.33
CA LEU A 7 6.06 14.59 -11.55
C LEU A 7 5.83 14.49 -10.04
N LEU A 8 4.80 13.73 -9.63
CA LEU A 8 4.46 13.53 -8.22
C LEU A 8 4.91 12.14 -7.77
N PRO A 9 5.62 12.04 -6.62
CA PRO A 9 5.96 10.79 -5.97
C PRO A 9 4.73 9.91 -5.68
N LEU A 10 4.95 8.60 -5.55
CA LEU A 10 3.89 7.62 -5.25
C LEU A 10 3.20 7.91 -3.90
N GLU A 11 3.90 8.52 -2.94
CA GLU A 11 3.34 8.98 -1.65
C GLU A 11 2.04 9.79 -1.83
N TYR A 12 2.00 10.67 -2.83
CA TYR A 12 0.81 11.48 -3.11
C TYR A 12 -0.34 10.67 -3.72
N LEU A 13 -0.06 9.51 -4.32
CA LEU A 13 -1.12 8.61 -4.78
C LEU A 13 -1.79 7.89 -3.63
N ALA A 14 -1.11 7.68 -2.49
CA ALA A 14 -1.72 7.04 -1.32
C ALA A 14 -2.92 7.83 -0.78
N VAL A 15 -2.91 9.16 -0.95
CA VAL A 15 -4.01 10.06 -0.54
C VAL A 15 -5.34 9.68 -1.21
N PHE A 16 -5.32 9.05 -2.38
CA PHE A 16 -6.55 8.57 -3.03
C PHE A 16 -7.30 7.53 -2.18
N ALA A 17 -6.62 6.81 -1.28
CA ALA A 17 -7.29 5.89 -0.36
C ALA A 17 -8.34 6.60 0.50
N LEU A 18 -8.03 7.83 0.96
CA LEU A 18 -8.93 8.63 1.79
C LEU A 18 -10.16 9.12 1.02
N CYS A 19 -10.12 9.13 -0.32
CA CYS A 19 -11.30 9.47 -1.12
C CYS A 19 -12.44 8.47 -0.91
N ALA A 20 -12.19 7.25 -0.42
CA ALA A 20 -13.25 6.30 -0.06
C ALA A 20 -14.26 6.88 0.94
N LYS A 21 -13.80 7.77 1.84
CA LYS A 21 -14.59 8.47 2.85
C LYS A 21 -15.38 9.67 2.30
N ASP A 22 -15.21 10.03 1.03
CA ASP A 22 -15.92 11.19 0.47
C ASP A 22 -17.42 10.88 0.34
N PRO A 23 -18.31 11.69 0.96
CA PRO A 23 -19.75 11.45 0.91
C PRO A 23 -20.32 11.57 -0.51
N VAL A 24 -19.64 12.31 -1.40
CA VAL A 24 -20.10 12.57 -2.77
C VAL A 24 -19.60 11.47 -3.71
N LYS A 25 -20.53 10.72 -4.28
CA LYS A 25 -20.25 9.59 -5.18
C LYS A 25 -19.46 10.01 -6.42
N GLU A 26 -19.75 11.17 -6.98
CA GLU A 26 -19.10 11.72 -8.16
C GLU A 26 -17.62 12.02 -7.89
N ARG A 27 -17.29 12.51 -6.69
CA ARG A 27 -15.90 12.76 -6.27
C ARG A 27 -15.12 11.46 -6.13
N ARG A 28 -15.74 10.42 -5.55
CA ARG A 28 -15.17 9.06 -5.50
C ARG A 28 -14.90 8.50 -6.89
N ALA A 29 -15.88 8.61 -7.80
CA ALA A 29 -15.74 8.14 -9.17
C ALA A 29 -14.63 8.88 -9.92
N HIS A 30 -14.55 10.20 -9.77
CA HIS A 30 -13.48 11.01 -10.36
C HIS A 30 -12.10 10.62 -9.82
N ALA A 31 -11.98 10.49 -8.49
CA ALA A 31 -10.74 10.06 -7.85
C ALA A 31 -10.26 8.70 -8.36
N ARG A 32 -11.18 7.72 -8.48
CA ARG A 32 -10.89 6.40 -9.03
C ARG A 32 -10.43 6.47 -10.48
N GLN A 33 -11.05 7.32 -11.30
CA GLN A 33 -10.64 7.53 -12.70
C GLN A 33 -9.24 8.15 -12.79
N CYS A 34 -8.92 9.13 -11.94
CA CYS A 34 -7.59 9.72 -11.85
C CYS A 34 -6.54 8.68 -11.46
N LEU A 35 -6.83 7.84 -10.46
CA LEU A 35 -5.97 6.76 -10.02
C LEU A 35 -5.71 5.75 -11.14
N LEU A 36 -6.76 5.26 -11.80
CA LEU A 36 -6.65 4.30 -12.91
C LEU A 36 -5.81 4.83 -14.07
N LYS A 37 -6.04 6.09 -14.46
CA LYS A 37 -5.24 6.75 -15.51
C LYS A 37 -3.79 6.84 -15.10
N ASN A 38 -3.52 7.15 -13.83
CA ASN A 38 -2.19 7.31 -13.31
C ASN A 38 -1.38 5.99 -13.31
N ILE A 39 -2.00 4.93 -12.80
CA ILE A 39 -1.45 3.57 -12.78
C ILE A 39 -1.14 3.11 -14.20
N SER A 40 -2.07 3.34 -15.12
CA SER A 40 -1.93 2.94 -16.53
C SER A 40 -0.76 3.64 -17.21
N VAL A 41 -0.61 4.96 -17.03
CA VAL A 41 0.52 5.73 -17.58
C VAL A 41 1.86 5.27 -17.02
N ARG A 42 1.93 4.98 -15.71
CA ARG A 42 3.15 4.45 -15.07
C ARG A 42 3.55 3.09 -15.62
N ARG A 43 2.60 2.14 -15.72
CA ARG A 43 2.85 0.80 -16.27
C ARG A 43 3.29 0.88 -17.74
N GLU A 44 2.64 1.71 -18.54
CA GLU A 44 3.02 1.89 -19.94
C GLU A 44 4.42 2.50 -20.08
N TYR A 45 4.74 3.51 -19.26
CA TYR A 45 6.08 4.11 -19.24
C TYR A 45 7.16 3.07 -18.91
N ILE A 46 6.94 2.23 -17.89
CA ILE A 46 7.89 1.17 -17.51
C ILE A 46 8.08 0.17 -18.65
N LYS A 47 6.99 -0.19 -19.34
CA LYS A 47 7.02 -1.14 -20.47
C LYS A 47 7.80 -0.60 -21.67
N GLN A 48 7.66 0.70 -21.97
CA GLN A 48 8.28 1.33 -23.14
C GLN A 48 9.74 1.75 -22.92
N ASN A 49 10.17 1.94 -21.67
CA ASN A 49 11.47 2.54 -21.34
C ASN A 49 12.33 1.58 -20.51
N PRO A 50 13.33 0.90 -21.11
CA PRO A 50 14.21 -0.02 -20.39
C PRO A 50 14.91 0.60 -19.17
N LEU A 51 15.29 1.88 -19.25
CA LEU A 51 15.90 2.65 -18.16
C LEU A 51 14.96 2.85 -16.95
N ALA A 52 13.66 2.63 -17.10
CA ALA A 52 12.71 2.72 -15.98
C ALA A 52 12.95 1.64 -14.92
N GLN A 53 13.64 0.54 -15.26
CA GLN A 53 13.97 -0.52 -14.31
C GLN A 53 14.85 -0.04 -13.16
N GLU A 54 15.75 0.93 -13.41
CA GLU A 54 16.60 1.54 -12.38
C GLU A 54 15.80 2.39 -11.39
N LYS A 55 14.63 2.88 -11.80
CA LYS A 55 13.75 3.76 -11.02
C LYS A 55 12.46 3.06 -10.59
N LEU A 56 12.42 1.73 -10.64
CA LEU A 56 11.20 0.95 -10.45
C LEU A 56 10.49 1.27 -9.13
N VAL A 57 11.22 1.44 -8.03
CA VAL A 57 10.65 1.78 -6.71
C VAL A 57 9.85 3.09 -6.73
N SER A 58 10.26 4.05 -7.57
CA SER A 58 9.57 5.34 -7.72
C SER A 58 8.45 5.36 -8.77
N LEU A 59 8.42 4.36 -9.66
CA LEU A 59 7.53 4.35 -10.82
C LEU A 59 6.45 3.26 -10.74
N LEU A 60 6.78 2.08 -10.24
CA LEU A 60 5.91 0.91 -10.22
C LEU A 60 4.74 1.17 -9.25
N PRO A 61 3.48 1.16 -9.73
CA PRO A 61 2.32 1.54 -8.93
C PRO A 61 2.15 0.77 -7.62
N GLU A 62 2.55 -0.49 -7.58
CA GLU A 62 2.45 -1.37 -6.43
C GLU A 62 3.17 -0.80 -5.20
N TYR A 63 4.25 -0.02 -5.39
CA TYR A 63 4.94 0.69 -4.31
C TYR A 63 4.12 1.84 -3.70
N VAL A 64 2.87 2.08 -4.12
CA VAL A 64 1.96 2.95 -3.37
C VAL A 64 1.46 2.32 -2.07
N VAL A 65 1.43 0.98 -2.00
CA VAL A 65 0.85 0.24 -0.86
C VAL A 65 1.51 0.56 0.49
N PRO A 66 2.84 0.67 0.62
CA PRO A 66 3.46 1.00 1.90
C PRO A 66 3.04 2.39 2.37
N PHE A 67 3.00 3.37 1.47
CA PHE A 67 2.55 4.73 1.79
C PHE A 67 1.09 4.77 2.19
N MET A 68 0.23 4.00 1.52
CA MET A 68 -1.19 3.87 1.88
C MET A 68 -1.36 3.25 3.27
N ILE A 69 -0.64 2.17 3.57
CA ILE A 69 -0.71 1.50 4.88
C ILE A 69 -0.25 2.45 5.99
N HIS A 70 0.90 3.11 5.80
CA HIS A 70 1.40 4.08 6.76
C HIS A 70 0.42 5.26 6.95
N LEU A 71 -0.11 5.82 5.85
CA LEU A 71 -1.08 6.91 5.90
C LEU A 71 -2.32 6.52 6.72
N LEU A 72 -2.88 5.32 6.49
CA LEU A 72 -4.08 4.85 7.18
C LEU A 72 -3.82 4.49 8.64
N ALA A 73 -2.64 3.95 8.97
CA ALA A 73 -2.26 3.69 10.36
C ALA A 73 -2.14 4.97 11.19
N HIS A 74 -1.78 6.09 10.54
CA HIS A 74 -1.67 7.42 11.13
C HIS A 74 -2.88 8.32 10.84
N ASP A 75 -3.97 7.78 10.30
CA ASP A 75 -5.20 8.53 10.10
C ASP A 75 -5.74 9.02 11.46
N PRO A 76 -5.98 10.34 11.64
CA PRO A 76 -6.52 10.87 12.90
C PRO A 76 -7.84 10.25 13.34
N ASP A 77 -8.64 9.74 12.40
CA ASP A 77 -9.90 9.06 12.70
C ASP A 77 -9.68 7.62 13.22
N PHE A 78 -8.50 7.03 12.98
CA PHE A 78 -8.16 5.66 13.37
C PHE A 78 -7.64 5.59 14.81
N THR A 79 -8.55 5.81 15.75
CA THR A 79 -8.28 5.87 17.19
C THR A 79 -8.57 4.58 17.96
N LYS A 80 -9.47 3.73 17.43
CA LYS A 80 -9.96 2.51 18.09
C LYS A 80 -9.80 1.32 17.14
N PRO A 81 -8.60 0.73 17.04
CA PRO A 81 -8.26 -0.18 15.95
C PRO A 81 -8.91 -1.57 16.05
N HIS A 82 -9.63 -1.86 17.13
CA HIS A 82 -10.39 -3.09 17.34
C HIS A 82 -11.90 -2.93 17.10
N GLU A 83 -12.38 -1.70 16.85
CA GLU A 83 -13.78 -1.44 16.60
C GLU A 83 -14.14 -1.81 15.16
N TYR A 84 -15.25 -2.53 15.00
CA TYR A 84 -15.70 -3.03 13.71
C TYR A 84 -15.87 -1.92 12.66
N GLU A 85 -16.50 -0.80 13.03
CA GLU A 85 -16.74 0.31 12.10
C GLU A 85 -15.42 0.93 11.62
N GLN A 86 -14.43 1.11 12.50
CA GLN A 86 -13.13 1.64 12.08
C GLN A 86 -12.38 0.66 11.16
N LEU A 87 -12.41 -0.64 11.47
CA LEU A 87 -11.82 -1.66 10.61
C LEU A 87 -12.50 -1.73 9.24
N LYS A 88 -13.81 -1.50 9.19
CA LYS A 88 -14.59 -1.40 7.94
C LYS A 88 -14.18 -0.18 7.13
N ASP A 89 -14.02 0.99 7.75
CA ASP A 89 -13.56 2.21 7.06
C ASP A 89 -12.15 2.03 6.48
N ILE A 90 -11.23 1.44 7.25
CA ILE A 90 -9.87 1.09 6.78
C ILE A 90 -9.94 0.13 5.60
N LYS A 91 -10.78 -0.91 5.69
CA LYS A 91 -10.99 -1.87 4.61
C LYS A 91 -11.52 -1.19 3.33
N GLU A 92 -12.44 -0.25 3.44
CA GLU A 92 -12.98 0.50 2.30
C GLU A 92 -11.91 1.38 1.65
N CYS A 93 -11.08 2.07 2.45
CA CYS A 93 -9.95 2.86 1.95
C CYS A 93 -8.91 2.00 1.23
N LEU A 94 -8.54 0.86 1.82
CA LEU A 94 -7.62 -0.11 1.22
C LEU A 94 -8.19 -0.67 -0.09
N TRP A 95 -9.46 -1.07 -0.09
CA TRP A 95 -10.11 -1.61 -1.28
C TRP A 95 -10.19 -0.61 -2.42
N PHE A 96 -10.46 0.67 -2.13
CA PHE A 96 -10.51 1.73 -3.14
C PHE A 96 -9.22 1.80 -3.99
N MET A 97 -8.06 1.58 -3.38
CA MET A 97 -6.77 1.52 -4.07
C MET A 97 -6.49 0.15 -4.68
N LEU A 98 -6.65 -0.91 -3.88
CA LEU A 98 -6.30 -2.28 -4.27
C LEU A 98 -7.14 -2.78 -5.44
N GLU A 99 -8.41 -2.38 -5.54
CA GLU A 99 -9.28 -2.72 -6.68
C GLU A 99 -8.66 -2.30 -8.02
N VAL A 100 -8.06 -1.10 -8.06
CA VAL A 100 -7.43 -0.57 -9.28
C VAL A 100 -6.07 -1.22 -9.53
N LEU A 101 -5.26 -1.40 -8.48
CA LEU A 101 -3.95 -2.05 -8.59
C LEU A 101 -4.07 -3.51 -9.06
N MET A 102 -5.05 -4.23 -8.54
CA MET A 102 -5.30 -5.66 -8.79
C MET A 102 -6.21 -5.91 -10.00
N THR A 103 -6.51 -4.88 -10.81
CA THR A 103 -7.31 -5.06 -12.04
C THR A 103 -6.60 -5.96 -13.06
N LYS A 104 -5.26 -5.97 -13.06
CA LYS A 104 -4.45 -6.83 -13.93
C LYS A 104 -3.33 -7.48 -13.11
N ASN A 105 -3.20 -8.80 -13.22
CA ASN A 105 -2.11 -9.56 -12.61
C ASN A 105 -0.90 -9.68 -13.55
N GLU A 106 -0.35 -8.55 -14.01
CA GLU A 106 0.88 -8.56 -14.82
C GLU A 106 2.08 -8.87 -13.91
N ASN A 107 2.98 -9.76 -14.34
CA ASN A 107 4.23 -10.12 -13.63
C ASN A 107 4.03 -10.53 -12.16
N ASN A 108 2.98 -11.31 -11.86
CA ASN A 108 2.63 -11.72 -10.49
C ASN A 108 2.46 -10.55 -9.51
N SER A 109 1.98 -9.40 -9.98
CA SER A 109 1.76 -8.20 -9.16
C SER A 109 0.89 -8.47 -7.93
N HIS A 110 -0.06 -9.40 -7.97
CA HIS A 110 -0.88 -9.73 -6.79
C HIS A 110 -0.07 -10.41 -5.68
N ALA A 111 0.86 -11.30 -6.05
CA ALA A 111 1.79 -11.91 -5.10
C ALA A 111 2.81 -10.89 -4.57
N PHE A 112 3.25 -9.97 -5.43
CA PHE A 112 4.12 -8.86 -5.04
C PHE A 112 3.46 -7.92 -4.03
N LEU A 113 2.19 -7.57 -4.24
CA LEU A 113 1.39 -6.78 -3.30
C LEU A 113 1.28 -7.49 -1.95
N ARG A 114 0.92 -8.79 -1.93
CA ARG A 114 0.88 -9.58 -0.68
C ARG A 114 2.23 -9.56 0.04
N LYS A 115 3.31 -9.89 -0.68
CA LYS A 115 4.67 -9.95 -0.13
C LYS A 115 5.13 -8.60 0.43
N MET A 116 4.75 -7.50 -0.21
CA MET A 116 5.03 -6.15 0.28
C MET A 116 4.36 -5.88 1.62
N VAL A 117 3.09 -6.26 1.79
CA VAL A 117 2.38 -6.10 3.06
C VAL A 117 2.94 -7.02 4.15
N GLU A 118 3.27 -8.27 3.80
CA GLU A 118 3.95 -9.22 4.71
C GLU A 118 5.28 -8.64 5.22
N ASN A 119 6.08 -8.05 4.34
CA ASN A 119 7.35 -7.44 4.72
C ASN A 119 7.14 -6.23 5.65
N ILE A 120 6.12 -5.39 5.42
CA ILE A 120 5.81 -4.26 6.33
C ILE A 120 5.48 -4.77 7.74
N LYS A 121 4.75 -5.89 7.87
CA LYS A 121 4.47 -6.50 9.19
C LYS A 121 5.73 -6.95 9.95
N GLN A 122 6.86 -7.11 9.27
CA GLN A 122 8.15 -7.46 9.89
C GLN A 122 9.01 -6.23 10.22
N THR A 123 8.43 -5.03 10.14
CA THR A 123 9.11 -3.76 10.43
C THR A 123 8.47 -3.08 11.64
N LYS A 124 9.12 -2.04 12.15
CA LYS A 124 8.50 -1.04 13.03
C LYS A 124 8.14 0.21 12.24
N ASP A 125 7.14 0.92 12.72
CA ASP A 125 6.81 2.27 12.26
C ASP A 125 8.00 3.20 12.50
N ALA A 126 8.57 3.80 11.45
CA ALA A 126 9.76 4.64 11.58
C ALA A 126 9.46 6.02 12.19
N GLN A 127 8.20 6.48 12.13
CA GLN A 127 7.80 7.76 12.71
C GLN A 127 7.75 7.68 14.25
N CYS A 128 7.27 6.55 14.78
CA CYS A 128 7.12 6.30 16.21
C CYS A 128 7.54 4.86 16.59
N PRO A 129 8.83 4.49 16.48
CA PRO A 129 9.27 3.08 16.59
C PRO A 129 9.10 2.45 17.97
N GLU A 130 9.09 3.27 19.03
CA GLU A 130 8.91 2.82 20.41
C GLU A 130 7.46 2.96 20.90
N ASP A 131 6.55 3.50 20.08
CA ASP A 131 5.13 3.56 20.41
C ASP A 131 4.45 2.24 20.02
N ALA A 132 4.15 1.43 21.03
CA ALA A 132 3.47 0.15 20.84
C ALA A 132 2.10 0.31 20.15
N LYS A 133 1.36 1.39 20.41
CA LYS A 133 0.05 1.64 19.79
C LYS A 133 0.17 2.03 18.33
N ALA A 134 1.19 2.83 17.98
CA ALA A 134 1.45 3.17 16.59
C ALA A 134 1.79 1.92 15.76
N ASN A 135 2.65 1.06 16.29
CA ASN A 135 3.01 -0.21 15.66
C ASN A 135 1.83 -1.19 15.58
N GLU A 136 1.01 -1.29 16.63
CA GLU A 136 -0.22 -2.09 16.63
C GLU A 136 -1.17 -1.66 15.51
N LYS A 137 -1.41 -0.34 15.36
CA LYS A 137 -2.22 0.19 14.26
C LYS A 137 -1.63 -0.17 12.89
N LEU A 138 -0.32 -0.04 12.71
CA LEU A 138 0.36 -0.43 11.48
C LEU A 138 0.10 -1.91 11.14
N TYR A 139 0.26 -2.81 12.11
CA TYR A 139 0.06 -4.25 11.91
C TYR A 139 -1.40 -4.60 11.62
N ILE A 140 -2.35 -3.94 12.29
CA ILE A 140 -3.78 -4.13 12.04
C ILE A 140 -4.15 -3.70 10.62
N VAL A 141 -3.66 -2.54 10.14
CA VAL A 141 -3.89 -2.11 8.75
C VAL A 141 -3.30 -3.11 7.76
N CYS A 142 -2.11 -3.65 8.04
CA CYS A 142 -1.53 -4.73 7.23
C CYS A 142 -2.42 -5.99 7.21
N ASP A 143 -2.96 -6.41 8.35
CA ASP A 143 -3.84 -7.58 8.42
C ASP A 143 -5.12 -7.39 7.61
N VAL A 144 -5.72 -6.21 7.69
CA VAL A 144 -6.88 -5.86 6.85
C VAL A 144 -6.50 -5.86 5.36
N ALA A 145 -5.32 -5.34 5.00
CA ALA A 145 -4.85 -5.34 3.61
C ALA A 145 -4.60 -6.76 3.09
N LEU A 146 -3.95 -7.63 3.87
CA LEU A 146 -3.73 -9.04 3.53
C LEU A 146 -5.08 -9.77 3.36
N PHE A 147 -6.02 -9.53 4.27
CA PHE A 147 -7.37 -10.06 4.17
C PHE A 147 -8.05 -9.64 2.85
N VAL A 148 -7.97 -8.36 2.48
CA VAL A 148 -8.55 -7.86 1.23
C VAL A 148 -7.90 -8.52 0.01
N ILE A 149 -6.57 -8.59 -0.04
CA ILE A 149 -5.83 -9.18 -1.16
C ILE A 149 -6.19 -10.67 -1.33
N ALA A 150 -6.15 -11.44 -0.24
CA ALA A 150 -6.42 -12.88 -0.26
C ALA A 150 -7.87 -13.19 -0.69
N ASN A 151 -8.84 -12.40 -0.23
CA ASN A 151 -10.25 -12.60 -0.61
C ASN A 151 -10.57 -12.19 -2.06
N LYS A 152 -9.70 -11.41 -2.70
CA LYS A 152 -9.96 -10.84 -4.03
C LYS A 152 -9.12 -11.45 -5.14
N SER A 153 -8.10 -12.24 -4.80
CA SER A 153 -7.23 -12.86 -5.79
C SER A 153 -6.59 -14.15 -5.27
N THR A 154 -6.92 -15.29 -5.87
CA THR A 154 -6.19 -16.54 -5.63
C THR A 154 -4.75 -16.49 -6.14
N ALA A 155 -4.48 -15.70 -7.18
CA ALA A 155 -3.14 -15.51 -7.74
C ALA A 155 -2.16 -14.82 -6.77
N CYS A 156 -2.64 -14.24 -5.67
CA CYS A 156 -1.73 -13.69 -4.67
C CYS A 156 -0.92 -14.78 -3.97
N HIS A 157 -1.40 -16.04 -4.00
CA HIS A 157 -0.76 -17.20 -3.38
C HIS A 157 0.48 -17.71 -4.13
N LEU A 158 0.71 -17.23 -5.36
CA LEU A 158 1.89 -17.57 -6.14
C LEU A 158 3.17 -16.99 -5.54
N ASP A 159 4.31 -17.46 -6.07
CA ASP A 159 5.61 -16.95 -5.68
C ASP A 159 5.84 -15.53 -6.24
N CYS A 160 6.39 -14.70 -5.36
CA CYS A 160 6.81 -13.36 -5.70
C CYS A 160 8.14 -13.42 -6.45
N GLN A 161 8.18 -12.91 -7.68
CA GLN A 161 9.38 -12.99 -8.53
C GLN A 161 10.50 -12.02 -8.10
N LYS A 162 10.17 -10.99 -7.31
CA LYS A 162 11.11 -9.95 -6.87
C LYS A 162 10.84 -9.55 -5.43
N GLU A 163 11.90 -9.39 -4.64
CA GLU A 163 11.74 -8.93 -3.26
C GLU A 163 11.36 -7.43 -3.21
N PRO A 164 10.27 -7.04 -2.51
CA PRO A 164 9.90 -5.64 -2.32
C PRO A 164 10.93 -4.89 -1.48
N VAL A 165 11.28 -3.68 -1.91
CA VAL A 165 12.18 -2.78 -1.14
C VAL A 165 11.35 -1.76 -0.37
N LEU A 166 11.42 -1.78 0.96
CA LEU A 166 10.75 -0.81 1.81
C LEU A 166 11.65 0.38 2.11
N SER A 167 11.07 1.57 2.20
CA SER A 167 11.81 2.79 2.55
C SER A 167 12.07 2.84 4.05
N SER A 168 13.33 2.95 4.46
CA SER A 168 13.75 3.12 5.85
C SER A 168 13.24 4.41 6.51
N LYS A 169 12.72 5.35 5.71
CA LYS A 169 12.05 6.56 6.22
C LYS A 169 10.70 6.27 6.88
N PHE A 170 10.06 5.16 6.51
CA PHE A 170 8.72 4.79 6.96
C PHE A 170 8.72 3.46 7.74
N PHE A 171 9.68 2.57 7.45
CA PHE A 171 9.70 1.22 8.00
C PHE A 171 11.11 0.85 8.47
N LEU A 172 11.29 0.63 9.78
CA LEU A 172 12.54 0.17 10.35
C LEU A 172 12.55 -1.36 10.41
N VAL A 173 13.58 -1.99 9.83
CA VAL A 173 13.75 -3.45 9.95
C VAL A 173 13.92 -3.80 11.42
N GLN A 174 13.16 -4.79 11.88
CA GLN A 174 13.37 -5.34 13.22
C GLN A 174 14.66 -6.18 13.19
N ASP A 175 15.61 -5.88 14.08
CA ASP A 175 16.77 -6.75 14.25
C ASP A 175 16.29 -8.14 14.69
N LYS A 176 16.60 -9.15 13.88
CA LYS A 176 16.39 -10.56 14.26
C LYS A 176 17.42 -10.96 15.30
N TYR A 177 17.39 -10.43 16.53
CA TYR A 177 18.18 -10.97 17.64
C TYR A 177 17.63 -10.51 19.00
N ASN A 178 16.91 -11.42 19.69
CA ASN A 178 16.98 -11.61 21.15
C ASN A 178 16.23 -12.87 21.66
N ASP A 179 16.33 -14.00 20.94
CA ASP A 179 16.07 -15.35 21.51
C ASP A 179 17.40 -16.06 21.80
N SER A 180 18.27 -15.42 22.57
CA SER A 180 19.44 -16.10 23.15
C SER A 180 19.82 -15.53 24.50
N LEU A 181 18.83 -15.33 25.38
CA LEU A 181 19.02 -15.15 26.82
C LEU A 181 17.74 -15.56 27.58
N THR A 182 17.51 -16.88 27.68
CA THR A 182 16.99 -17.59 28.88
C THR A 182 17.17 -19.08 28.68
#